data_AF-A0A6J1QMH3-F1
#
_entry.id   AF-A0A6J1QMH3-F1
#
_cell.length_a   1.000
_cell.length_b   1.000
_cell.length_c   1.000
_cell.angle_alpha   90.00
_cell.angle_beta   90.00
_cell.angle_gamma   90.00
#
_symmetry.space_group_name_H-M   'P 1'
#
loop_
_entity.id
_entity.type
_entity.pdbx_description
1 polymer ?
#
loop_
_entity_poly.entity_id
_entity_poly.type
_entity_poly.pdbx_seq_one_letter_code
_entity_poly.pdbx_strand_id
1 'polypeptide(L)'
;MELARAPFPADGRVYYLPHHGVYKLDSTTTKLRVVFNASSKCPNGLSLNDTLLSGPKLQPDIVAVLLLFRAEPVAITADVKQMFRQIWINPEHRDYQRIVWRFSESDIQGVQKIAHSTLG
;
A
#
# COMPACT_ATOMS: atom_id res chain seq x y z
N MET A 1 -11.79 -2.99 -2.33
CA MET A 1 -11.85 -2.60 -0.90
C MET A 1 -13.08 -3.26 -0.30
N GLU A 2 -13.06 -3.56 0.98
CA GLU A 2 -14.17 -4.18 1.69
C GLU A 2 -14.57 -3.30 2.88
N LEU A 3 -15.87 -3.14 3.14
CA LEU A 3 -16.34 -2.42 4.33
C LEU A 3 -16.04 -3.23 5.58
N ALA A 4 -15.40 -2.62 6.58
CA ALA A 4 -15.20 -3.25 7.87
C ALA A 4 -16.53 -3.29 8.62
N ARG A 5 -17.05 -4.50 8.87
CA ARG A 5 -18.30 -4.72 9.62
C ARG A 5 -18.21 -4.24 11.07
N ALA A 6 -17.02 -4.32 11.67
CA ALA A 6 -16.75 -3.84 13.02
C ALA A 6 -15.50 -2.94 13.01
N PRO A 7 -15.60 -1.69 13.50
CA PRO A 7 -14.44 -0.80 13.62
C PRO A 7 -13.39 -1.38 14.58
N PHE A 8 -13.80 -2.15 15.59
CA PHE A 8 -12.90 -2.85 16.49
C PHE A 8 -13.24 -4.35 16.46
N PRO A 9 -12.41 -5.21 15.82
CA PRO A 9 -12.63 -6.64 15.79
C PRO A 9 -12.36 -7.24 17.18
N ALA A 10 -12.94 -8.41 17.46
CA ALA A 10 -12.95 -9.02 18.79
C ALA A 10 -11.55 -9.41 19.31
N ASP A 11 -10.60 -9.65 18.42
CA ASP A 11 -9.20 -9.94 18.74
C ASP A 11 -8.34 -8.68 18.96
N GLY A 12 -8.89 -7.48 18.68
CA GLY A 12 -8.28 -6.18 18.92
C GLY A 12 -7.08 -5.84 18.03
N ARG A 13 -6.69 -6.71 17.10
CA ARG A 13 -5.50 -6.54 16.26
C ARG A 13 -5.84 -5.77 14.99
N VAL A 14 -5.73 -4.45 15.07
CA VAL A 14 -5.98 -3.56 13.92
C VAL A 14 -4.92 -2.50 13.78
N TYR A 15 -4.74 -2.06 12.54
CA TYR A 15 -3.96 -0.88 12.25
C TYR A 15 -4.68 -0.01 11.23
N TYR A 16 -4.81 1.27 11.57
CA TYR A 16 -5.42 2.29 10.71
C TYR A 16 -4.32 3.07 10.01
N LEU A 17 -4.21 2.91 8.69
CA LEU A 17 -3.29 3.65 7.85
C LEU A 17 -3.76 5.09 7.70
N PRO A 18 -3.00 6.07 8.22
CA PRO A 18 -3.21 7.46 7.85
C PRO A 18 -3.02 7.59 6.34
N HIS A 19 -3.85 8.39 5.71
CA HIS A 19 -3.75 8.64 4.29
C HIS A 19 -4.08 10.08 3.95
N HIS A 20 -3.49 10.57 2.87
CA HIS A 20 -3.74 11.91 2.35
C HIS A 20 -3.62 11.92 0.83
N GLY A 21 -4.29 12.89 0.20
CA GLY A 21 -4.19 13.14 -1.22
C GLY A 21 -2.97 14.00 -1.53
N VAL A 22 -2.15 13.57 -2.47
CA VAL A 22 -1.06 14.36 -3.07
C VAL A 22 -1.47 14.74 -4.48
N TYR A 23 -1.56 16.04 -4.72
CA TYR A 23 -1.85 16.58 -6.04
C TYR A 23 -0.56 16.77 -6.82
N LYS A 24 -0.52 16.21 -8.03
CA LYS A 24 0.53 16.45 -9.03
C LYS A 24 -0.13 17.08 -10.24
N LEU A 25 -0.26 18.40 -10.21
CA LEU A 25 -0.96 19.17 -11.25
C LEU A 25 -0.32 18.98 -12.63
N ASP A 26 1.00 18.76 -12.67
CA ASP A 26 1.77 18.50 -13.89
C ASP A 26 1.64 17.06 -14.41
N SER A 27 0.94 16.18 -13.69
CA SER A 27 0.70 14.82 -14.16
C SER A 27 -0.42 14.81 -15.21
N THR A 28 -0.06 14.40 -16.42
CA THR A 28 -1.01 14.25 -17.54
C THR A 28 -2.04 13.13 -17.33
N THR A 29 -1.68 12.08 -16.60
CA THR A 29 -2.50 10.87 -16.44
C THR A 29 -3.17 10.72 -15.08
N THR A 30 -2.60 11.26 -14.00
CA THR A 30 -3.18 11.10 -12.65
C THR A 30 -2.85 12.29 -11.75
N LYS A 31 -3.76 13.27 -11.74
CA LYS A 31 -3.61 14.53 -10.99
C LYS A 31 -3.66 14.37 -9.48
N LEU A 32 -4.32 13.33 -8.96
CA LEU A 32 -4.46 13.05 -7.52
C LEU A 32 -3.99 11.63 -7.22
N ARG A 33 -3.11 11.47 -6.23
CA ARG A 33 -2.66 10.18 -5.71
C ARG A 33 -2.95 10.10 -4.22
N VAL A 34 -3.53 9.01 -3.76
CA VAL A 34 -3.70 8.74 -2.33
C VAL A 34 -2.44 8.06 -1.83
N VAL A 35 -1.82 8.62 -0.79
CA VAL A 35 -0.65 8.07 -0.12
C VAL A 35 -1.10 7.50 1.21
N PHE A 36 -0.76 6.23 1.48
CA PHE A 36 -0.98 5.56 2.76
C PHE A 36 0.33 5.54 3.54
N ASN A 37 0.32 5.99 4.80
CA ASN A 37 1.52 6.10 5.62
C ASN A 37 1.63 4.94 6.62
N ALA A 38 2.39 3.90 6.26
CA ALA A 38 2.68 2.78 7.14
C ALA A 38 3.78 3.06 8.17
N SER A 39 4.49 4.19 8.05
CA SER A 39 5.56 4.62 8.97
C SER A 39 5.07 5.56 10.07
N SER A 40 3.79 5.96 10.05
CA SER A 40 3.19 6.70 11.16
C SER A 40 3.24 5.87 12.45
N LYS A 41 3.65 6.48 13.55
CA LYS A 41 3.71 5.79 14.84
C LYS A 41 2.36 5.83 15.54
N CYS A 42 1.96 4.69 16.08
CA CYS A 42 0.84 4.59 17.02
C CYS A 42 1.23 5.18 18.39
N PRO A 43 0.26 5.37 19.31
CA PRO A 43 0.53 5.84 20.67
C PRO A 43 1.53 4.97 21.45
N ASN A 44 1.72 3.71 21.06
CA ASN A 44 2.73 2.80 21.61
C ASN A 44 4.15 3.03 21.04
N GLY A 45 4.34 4.02 20.15
CA GLY A 45 5.63 4.38 19.57
C GLY A 45 6.08 3.54 18.37
N LEU A 46 5.30 2.52 17.97
CA LEU A 46 5.61 1.62 16.85
C LEU A 46 4.78 1.97 15.62
N SER A 47 5.35 1.79 14.43
CA SER A 47 4.64 1.87 13.15
C SER A 47 4.35 0.47 12.58
N LEU A 48 3.49 0.38 11.57
CA LEU A 48 3.27 -0.89 10.88
C LEU A 48 4.58 -1.43 10.28
N ASN A 49 5.37 -0.56 9.65
CA ASN A 49 6.67 -0.95 9.07
C ASN A 49 7.67 -1.51 10.09
N ASP A 50 7.66 -1.02 11.33
CA ASP A 50 8.53 -1.52 12.40
C ASP A 50 8.15 -2.94 12.86
N THR A 51 6.92 -3.37 12.59
CA THR A 51 6.36 -4.67 13.05
C THR A 51 6.30 -5.72 11.95
N LEU A 52 6.49 -5.31 10.69
CA LEU A 52 6.50 -6.23 9.55
C LEU A 52 7.87 -6.89 9.41
N LEU A 53 7.86 -8.21 9.22
CA LEU A 53 9.06 -8.95 8.85
C LEU A 53 9.41 -8.67 7.38
N SER A 54 10.57 -8.09 7.11
CA SER A 54 10.97 -7.69 5.74
C SER A 54 11.14 -8.88 4.78
N GLY A 55 11.36 -10.09 5.32
CA GLY A 55 11.63 -11.29 4.52
C GLY A 55 12.95 -11.22 3.75
N PRO A 56 13.28 -12.26 2.96
CA PRO A 56 14.47 -12.26 2.11
C PRO A 56 14.31 -11.34 0.89
N LYS A 57 15.42 -10.83 0.36
CA LYS A 57 15.44 -10.06 -0.89
C LYS A 57 15.04 -10.95 -2.06
N LEU A 58 13.83 -10.74 -2.60
CA LEU A 58 13.31 -11.48 -3.77
C LEU A 58 13.77 -10.90 -5.11
N GLN A 59 14.19 -9.63 -5.13
CA GLN A 59 14.57 -8.94 -6.36
C GLN A 59 15.98 -9.38 -6.80
N PRO A 60 16.16 -9.79 -8.07
CA PRO A 60 17.48 -10.08 -8.61
C PRO A 60 18.37 -8.83 -8.60
N ASP A 61 19.68 -9.03 -8.70
CA ASP A 61 20.61 -7.91 -8.79
C ASP A 61 20.34 -7.07 -10.05
N ILE A 62 20.21 -5.75 -9.87
CA ILE A 62 19.83 -4.85 -10.96
C ILE A 62 20.91 -4.78 -12.05
N VAL A 63 22.20 -4.92 -11.69
CA VAL A 63 23.28 -4.92 -12.68
C VAL A 63 23.20 -6.19 -13.52
N ALA A 64 22.98 -7.34 -12.90
CA ALA A 64 22.76 -8.60 -13.62
C ALA A 64 21.57 -8.52 -14.58
N VAL A 65 20.44 -7.94 -14.13
CA VAL A 65 19.25 -7.71 -14.99
C VAL A 65 19.60 -6.82 -16.18
N LEU A 66 20.31 -5.71 -15.96
CA LEU A 66 20.69 -4.78 -17.03
C LEU A 66 21.70 -5.38 -18.02
N LEU A 67 22.62 -6.23 -17.57
CA LEU A 67 23.56 -6.94 -18.44
C LEU A 67 22.83 -7.94 -19.34
N LEU A 68 21.92 -8.75 -18.78
CA LEU A 68 21.10 -9.69 -19.55
C LEU A 68 20.18 -8.97 -20.53
N PHE A 69 19.58 -7.86 -20.12
CA PHE A 69 18.73 -7.03 -20.98
C PHE A 69 19.49 -6.47 -22.21
N ARG A 70 20.81 -6.33 -22.12
CA ARG A 70 21.69 -5.88 -23.22
C ARG A 70 22.34 -7.00 -24.01
N ALA A 71 22.13 -8.26 -23.63
CA ALA A 71 22.79 -9.39 -24.27
C ALA A 71 22.30 -9.62 -25.71
N GLU A 72 21.03 -9.31 -25.98
CA GLU A 72 20.41 -9.51 -27.29
C GLU A 72 20.23 -8.19 -28.06
N PRO A 73 20.22 -8.22 -29.41
CA PRO A 73 20.08 -7.01 -30.23
C PRO A 73 18.74 -6.26 -30.08
N VAL A 74 17.71 -6.95 -29.58
CA VAL A 74 16.35 -6.42 -29.44
C VAL A 74 15.87 -6.63 -28.02
N ALA A 75 15.37 -5.57 -27.41
CA ALA A 75 14.81 -5.60 -26.07
C ALA A 75 13.42 -4.96 -26.05
N ILE A 76 12.49 -5.56 -25.29
CA ILE A 76 11.11 -5.09 -25.16
C ILE A 76 10.89 -4.61 -23.73
N THR A 77 10.30 -3.43 -23.59
CA THR A 77 9.95 -2.85 -22.29
C THR A 77 8.46 -2.56 -22.23
N ALA A 78 7.83 -2.85 -21.09
CA ALA A 78 6.46 -2.47 -20.81
C ALA A 78 6.33 -2.03 -19.34
N ASP A 79 5.46 -1.04 -19.09
CA ASP A 79 5.07 -0.65 -17.75
C ASP A 79 3.77 -1.38 -17.36
N VAL A 80 3.80 -2.11 -16.23
CA VAL A 80 2.60 -2.77 -15.69
C VAL A 80 1.88 -1.79 -14.77
N LYS A 81 0.89 -1.11 -15.34
CA LYS A 81 0.08 -0.13 -14.62
C LYS A 81 -0.48 -0.73 -13.33
N GLN A 82 -0.14 -0.11 -12.20
CA GLN A 82 -0.62 -0.49 -10.87
C GLN A 82 -0.34 -1.95 -10.49
N MET A 83 0.85 -2.48 -10.84
CA MET A 83 1.20 -3.90 -10.62
C MET A 83 0.93 -4.41 -9.20
N PHE A 84 1.22 -3.61 -8.16
CA PHE A 84 1.01 -4.02 -6.77
C PHE A 84 -0.47 -4.29 -6.45
N ARG A 85 -1.40 -3.60 -7.14
CA ARG A 85 -2.84 -3.84 -6.94
C ARG A 85 -3.29 -5.21 -7.47
N GLN A 86 -2.48 -5.89 -8.26
CA GLN A 86 -2.77 -7.25 -8.72
C GLN A 86 -2.46 -8.31 -7.66
N ILE A 87 -1.77 -7.93 -6.57
CA ILE A 87 -1.43 -8.84 -5.47
C ILE A 87 -2.49 -8.73 -4.38
N TRP A 88 -3.14 -9.85 -4.05
CA TRP A 88 -4.13 -9.93 -2.98
C TRP A 88 -3.46 -10.10 -1.61
N ILE A 89 -3.96 -9.36 -0.62
CA ILE A 89 -3.58 -9.54 0.77
C ILE A 89 -4.43 -10.66 1.38
N ASN A 90 -3.77 -11.55 2.13
CA ASN A 90 -4.43 -12.60 2.91
C ASN A 90 -5.53 -11.95 3.78
N PRO A 91 -6.80 -12.43 3.72
CA PRO A 91 -7.89 -11.91 4.53
C PRO A 91 -7.55 -11.63 6.00
N GLU A 92 -6.74 -12.47 6.63
CA GLU A 92 -6.32 -12.34 8.03
C GLU A 92 -5.46 -11.09 8.30
N HIS A 93 -4.76 -10.58 7.28
CA HIS A 93 -3.86 -9.43 7.42
C HIS A 93 -4.48 -8.10 6.97
N ARG A 94 -5.68 -8.14 6.36
CA ARG A 94 -6.35 -6.92 5.86
C ARG A 94 -6.72 -5.94 6.98
N ASP A 95 -6.82 -6.43 8.21
CA ASP A 95 -7.11 -5.62 9.39
C ASP A 95 -5.96 -4.72 9.84
N TYR A 96 -4.75 -4.95 9.32
CA TYR A 96 -3.62 -4.03 9.45
C TYR A 96 -3.56 -2.95 8.36
N GLN A 97 -4.49 -2.99 7.40
CA GLN A 97 -4.57 -2.03 6.30
C GLN A 97 -5.94 -1.35 6.24
N ARG A 98 -6.45 -0.94 7.40
CA ARG A 98 -7.72 -0.22 7.50
C ARG A 98 -7.53 1.25 7.20
N ILE A 99 -8.53 1.86 6.58
CA ILE A 99 -8.60 3.30 6.35
C ILE A 99 -9.94 3.82 6.87
N VAL A 100 -9.90 5.03 7.42
CA VAL A 100 -11.11 5.75 7.86
C VAL A 100 -11.59 6.62 6.69
N TRP A 101 -12.79 6.36 6.20
CA TRP A 101 -13.43 7.23 5.21
C TRP A 101 -14.21 8.34 5.93
N ARG A 102 -13.92 9.60 5.61
CA ARG A 102 -14.53 10.78 6.24
C ARG A 102 -14.49 12.00 5.33
N PHE A 103 -15.47 12.90 5.45
CA PHE A 103 -15.50 14.17 4.71
C PHE A 103 -14.93 15.34 5.53
N SER A 104 -15.04 15.26 6.85
CA SER A 104 -14.42 16.16 7.81
C SER A 104 -13.85 15.36 8.98
N GLU A 105 -13.10 16.01 9.87
CA GLU A 105 -12.50 15.30 11.01
C GLU A 105 -13.54 14.67 11.94
N SER A 106 -14.71 15.31 12.06
CA SER A 106 -15.83 14.88 12.90
C SER A 106 -16.81 13.94 12.19
N ASP A 107 -16.81 13.89 10.85
CA ASP A 107 -17.79 13.15 10.06
C ASP A 107 -17.21 11.85 9.49
N ILE A 108 -17.08 10.84 10.36
CA ILE A 108 -16.62 9.50 9.99
C ILE A 108 -17.76 8.74 9.32
N GLN A 109 -17.58 8.48 8.03
CA GLN A 109 -18.55 7.78 7.18
C GLN A 109 -18.40 6.26 7.26
N GLY A 110 -17.19 5.77 7.58
CA GLY A 110 -16.97 4.34 7.80
C GLY A 110 -15.51 3.92 7.77
N VAL A 111 -15.28 2.62 7.94
CA VAL A 111 -13.95 2.00 7.89
C VAL A 111 -13.90 1.02 6.72
N GLN A 112 -12.84 1.10 5.92
CA GLN A 112 -12.61 0.21 4.78
C GLN A 112 -11.30 -0.54 4.96
N LYS A 113 -11.27 -1.80 4.50
CA LYS A 113 -10.07 -2.63 4.45
C LYS A 113 -9.50 -2.63 3.04
N ILE A 114 -8.21 -2.37 2.92
CA ILE A 114 -7.49 -2.51 1.66
C ILE A 114 -7.20 -4.01 1.44
N ALA A 115 -7.65 -4.54 0.30
CA ALA A 115 -7.54 -5.96 -0.03
C ALA A 115 -6.38 -6.30 -0.98
N HIS A 116 -5.74 -5.28 -1.55
CA HIS A 116 -4.64 -5.43 -2.51
C HIS A 116 -3.39 -4.74 -2.00
N SER A 117 -2.21 -5.23 -2.37
CA SER A 117 -0.96 -4.60 -1.99
C SER A 117 -0.90 -3.15 -2.48
N THR A 118 -0.56 -2.25 -1.57
CA THR A 118 -0.26 -0.86 -1.88
C THR A 118 1.24 -0.70 -2.14
N LEU A 119 1.59 0.34 -2.89
CA LEU A 119 2.98 0.78 -3.00
C LEU A 119 3.32 1.55 -1.72
N GLY A 120 4.40 1.16 -1.05
CA GLY A 120 4.94 1.77 0.16
C GLY A 120 6.45 1.76 0.14
#